data_AF-A0A967GTI9-F1
#
_entry.id   AF-A0A967GTI9-F1
#
_cell.length_a   1.000
_cell.length_b   1.000
_cell.length_c   1.000
_cell.angle_alpha   90.00
_cell.angle_beta   90.00
_cell.angle_gamma   90.00
#
_symmetry.space_group_name_H-M   'P 1'
#
loop_
_entity.id
_entity.type
_entity.pdbx_description
1 polymer ?
#
loop_
_entity_poly.entity_id
_entity_poly.type
_entity_poly.pdbx_seq_one_letter_code
_entity_poly.pdbx_strand_id
1 'polypeptide(L)' 'MILAKDRVRAAGCVFPVSQRELLDRSVGLRHRAGIGISEETDAMAIVVSEETGDVSICFRGKMEQDLDQEQLRE' A
#
# COMPACT_ATOMS: atom_id res chain seq x y z
N MET A 1 -4.00 2.39 -8.42
CA MET A 1 -4.52 3.70 -8.87
C MET A 1 -3.56 4.77 -8.38
N ILE A 2 -3.29 5.81 -9.17
CA ILE A 2 -2.45 6.94 -8.76
C ILE A 2 -3.34 8.15 -8.60
N LEU A 3 -3.27 8.79 -7.44
CA LEU A 3 -3.90 10.07 -7.14
C LEU A 3 -2.83 11.15 -7.13
N ALA A 4 -3.08 12.28 -7.79
CA ALA A 4 -2.21 13.44 -7.75
C ALA A 4 -3.03 14.70 -8.01
N LYS A 5 -2.78 15.77 -7.23
CA LYS A 5 -3.48 17.05 -7.35
C LYS A 5 -5.01 16.86 -7.29
N ASP A 6 -5.48 16.14 -6.28
CA ASP A 6 -6.89 15.85 -6.00
C ASP A 6 -7.65 15.15 -7.14
N ARG A 7 -6.94 14.43 -8.00
CA ARG A 7 -7.52 13.74 -9.15
C ARG A 7 -6.90 12.37 -9.35
N VAL A 8 -7.69 11.46 -9.93
CA VAL A 8 -7.20 10.19 -10.46
C VAL A 8 -6.32 10.48 -11.67
N ARG A 9 -5.01 10.28 -11.51
CA ARG A 9 -4.01 10.52 -12.57
C ARG A 9 -3.91 9.33 -13.52
N ALA A 10 -4.06 8.11 -13.00
CA ALA A 10 -4.00 6.86 -13.76
C ALA A 10 -4.57 5.66 -12.96
N ALA A 11 -4.95 4.61 -13.67
CA ALA A 11 -5.34 3.30 -13.14
C ALA A 11 -4.66 2.19 -13.96
N GLY A 12 -4.63 0.95 -13.45
CA GLY A 12 -3.95 -0.17 -14.12
C GLY A 12 -2.42 -0.06 -14.18
N CYS A 13 -1.82 0.73 -13.29
CA CYS A 13 -0.37 0.94 -13.25
C CYS A 13 0.36 -0.28 -12.70
N VAL A 14 1.57 -0.51 -13.22
CA VAL A 14 2.53 -1.47 -12.65
C VAL A 14 3.45 -0.71 -11.71
N PHE A 15 3.65 -1.23 -10.50
CA PHE A 15 4.50 -0.64 -9.47
C PHE A 15 5.71 -1.54 -9.18
N PRO A 16 6.83 -0.97 -8.71
CA PRO A 16 7.91 -1.77 -8.13
C PRO A 16 7.37 -2.54 -6.92
N VAL A 17 7.85 -3.77 -6.73
CA VAL A 17 7.50 -4.61 -5.58
C VAL A 17 8.69 -4.71 -4.64
N SER A 18 8.45 -4.59 -3.34
CA SER A 18 9.51 -4.77 -2.35
C SER A 18 10.04 -6.19 -2.38
N GLN A 19 11.36 -6.32 -2.31
CA GLN A 19 12.10 -7.60 -2.27
C GLN A 19 12.43 -8.03 -0.83
N ARG A 20 11.97 -7.27 0.17
CA ARG A 20 12.20 -7.61 1.58
C ARG A 20 11.53 -8.93 1.91
N GLU A 21 12.26 -9.79 2.62
CA GLU A 21 11.65 -10.96 3.24
C GLU A 21 10.66 -10.49 4.30
N LEU A 22 9.38 -10.68 4.01
CA LEU A 22 8.29 -10.41 4.93
C LEU A 22 7.87 -11.76 5.52
N LEU A 23 7.99 -11.87 6.84
CA LEU A 23 7.70 -13.10 7.58
C LEU A 23 6.20 -13.45 7.57
N ASP A 24 5.36 -12.44 7.39
CA ASP A 24 3.92 -12.60 7.34
C ASP A 24 3.46 -13.07 5.95
N ARG A 25 2.83 -14.25 5.93
CA ARG A 25 2.31 -14.89 4.73
C ARG A 25 1.05 -14.22 4.18
N SER A 26 0.38 -13.37 4.97
CA SER A 26 -0.79 -12.59 4.52
C SER A 26 -0.41 -11.50 3.51
N VAL A 27 0.89 -11.18 3.40
CA VAL A 27 1.38 -10.12 2.52
C VAL A 27 1.38 -10.60 1.06
N GLY A 28 0.27 -10.31 0.36
CA GLY A 28 0.14 -10.48 -1.09
C GLY A 28 0.91 -9.47 -1.95
N LEU A 29 0.74 -9.58 -3.28
CA LEU A 29 1.43 -8.71 -4.26
C LEU A 29 1.03 -7.23 -4.15
N ARG A 30 -0.23 -6.91 -3.78
CA ARG A 30 -0.66 -5.52 -3.59
C ARG A 30 0.06 -4.85 -2.43
N HIS A 31 0.24 -5.57 -1.32
CA HIS A 31 1.01 -5.10 -0.18
C HIS A 31 2.47 -4.86 -0.56
N ARG A 32 3.11 -5.83 -1.23
CA ARG A 32 4.49 -5.67 -1.71
C ARG A 32 4.67 -4.50 -2.68
N ALA A 33 3.68 -4.25 -3.55
CA ALA A 33 3.68 -3.09 -4.44
C ALA A 33 3.54 -1.78 -3.66
N GLY A 34 2.67 -1.74 -2.63
CA GLY A 34 2.52 -0.60 -1.73
C GLY A 34 3.81 -0.28 -0.98
N ILE A 35 4.47 -1.30 -0.43
CA ILE A 35 5.77 -1.15 0.22
C ILE A 35 6.81 -0.64 -0.80
N GLY A 36 6.94 -1.32 -1.94
CA GLY A 36 7.95 -1.00 -2.94
C GLY A 36 7.84 0.43 -3.49
N ILE A 37 6.63 0.91 -3.80
CA ILE A 37 6.48 2.31 -4.24
C ILE A 37 6.80 3.30 -3.12
N SER A 38 6.47 2.98 -1.87
CA SER A 38 6.76 3.83 -0.70
C SER A 38 8.23 3.80 -0.28
N GLU A 39 9.02 2.83 -0.74
CA GLU A 39 10.48 2.77 -0.53
C GLU A 39 11.20 3.73 -1.48
N GLU A 40 10.73 3.83 -2.73
CA GLU A 40 11.36 4.62 -3.79
C GLU A 40 10.84 6.06 -3.88
N THR A 41 9.74 6.38 -3.19
CA THR A 41 9.06 7.68 -3.29
C THR A 41 8.55 8.17 -1.94
N ASP A 42 8.14 9.43 -1.88
CA ASP A 42 7.40 10.00 -0.74
C ASP A 42 5.88 9.76 -0.83
N ALA A 43 5.43 8.90 -1.75
CA ALA A 43 4.02 8.58 -1.89
C ALA A 43 3.54 7.69 -0.74
N MET A 44 2.32 7.95 -0.29
CA MET A 44 1.56 7.05 0.57
C MET A 44 0.73 6.10 -0.28
N ALA A 45 0.77 4.80 0.03
CA ALA A 45 -0.04 3.80 -0.64
C ALA A 45 -1.04 3.18 0.34
N ILE A 46 -2.32 3.23 0.00
CA ILE A 46 -3.40 2.54 0.73
C ILE A 46 -3.68 1.23 0.01
N VAL A 47 -3.69 0.13 0.75
CA VAL A 47 -3.90 -1.22 0.24
C VAL A 47 -5.10 -1.84 0.96
N VAL A 48 -5.98 -2.48 0.19
CA VAL A 48 -7.06 -3.31 0.74
C VAL A 48 -6.75 -4.75 0.38
N SER A 49 -6.74 -5.63 1.38
CA SER A 49 -6.53 -7.05 1.21
C SER A 49 -7.69 -7.67 0.44
N GLU A 50 -7.41 -8.41 -0.63
CA GLU A 50 -8.47 -9.14 -1.37
C GLU A 50 -8.91 -10.41 -0.64
N GLU A 51 -8.10 -10.90 0.30
CA GLU A 51 -8.35 -12.13 1.04
C GLU A 51 -9.16 -11.85 2.31
N THR A 52 -8.85 -10.77 3.02
CA THR A 52 -9.42 -10.45 4.34
C THR A 52 -10.31 -9.21 4.33
N GLY A 53 -10.10 -8.28 3.39
CA GLY A 53 -10.75 -6.97 3.39
C GLY A 53 -10.07 -5.92 4.25
N ASP A 54 -9.02 -6.29 5.00
CA ASP A 54 -8.30 -5.38 5.90
C ASP A 54 -7.62 -4.25 5.11
N VAL A 55 -7.56 -3.08 5.75
CA VAL A 55 -6.88 -1.91 5.19
C VAL A 55 -5.47 -1.81 5.76
N SER A 56 -4.51 -1.50 4.90
CA SER A 56 -3.13 -1.25 5.27
C SER A 56 -2.63 0.04 4.61
N ILE A 57 -1.73 0.75 5.29
CA ILE A 57 -1.03 1.92 4.74
C ILE A 57 0.46 1.59 4.62
N CYS A 58 1.04 1.93 3.47
CA CYS A 58 2.47 1.88 3.23
C CYS A 58 3.01 3.30 3.05
N PHE A 59 4.00 3.69 3.86
CA PHE A 59 4.66 4.99 3.77
C PHE A 59 6.12 4.89 4.20
N ARG A 60 7.03 5.46 3.41
CA ARG A 60 8.49 5.44 3.66
C ARG A 60 9.03 4.03 3.96
N GLY A 61 8.59 3.05 3.18
CA GLY A 61 9.01 1.64 3.29
C GLY A 61 8.57 0.91 4.56
N LYS A 62 7.60 1.47 5.30
CA LYS A 62 6.92 0.81 6.41
C LYS A 62 5.49 0.52 6.04
N MET A 63 4.94 -0.56 6.58
CA MET A 63 3.55 -0.96 6.41
C MET A 63 2.88 -1.06 7.78
N GLU A 64 1.74 -0.42 7.92
CA GLU A 64 0.81 -0.56 9.04
C GLU A 64 -0.42 -1.32 8.53
N GLN A 65 -0.78 -2.40 9.21
CA GLN A 65 -1.85 -3.33 8.81
C GLN A 65 -3.02 -3.28 9.79
N ASP A 66 -4.16 -3.83 9.35
CA ASP A 66 -5.37 -3.97 10.17
C ASP A 66 -5.86 -2.64 10.75
N LEU A 67 -5.86 -1.61 9.90
CA LEU A 67 -6.33 -0.28 10.27
C LEU A 67 -7.85 -0.24 10.30
N ASP A 68 -8.41 0.25 11.41
CA ASP A 68 -9.82 0.55 11.50
C ASP A 68 -10.19 1.86 10.77
N GLN A 69 -11.49 2.18 10.73
CA GLN A 69 -11.97 3.38 10.05
C GLN A 69 -11.54 4.69 10.73
N GLU A 70 -11.32 4.68 12.04
CA GLU A 70 -10.91 5.87 12.78
C GLU A 70 -9.44 6.15 12.48
N GLN A 71 -8.59 5.13 12.60
CA GLN A 71 -7.16 5.18 12.27
C GLN A 71 -6.89 5.58 10.82
N LEU A 72 -7.72 5.16 9.86
CA LEU A 72 -7.56 5.52 8.45
C LEU A 72 -7.95 6.99 8.15
N ARG A 73 -8.82 7.60 8.98
CA ARG A 73 -9.33 8.96 8.76
C ARG A 73 -8.44 10.04 9.35
N GLU A 74 -7.65 9.71 10.35
CA GLU A 74 -6.67 10.61 11.00
C GLU A 74 -5.37 10.74 10.20
#